data_AF-A0A3M3JPJ2-F1
#
_entry.id   AF-A0A3M3JPJ2-F1
#
_cell.length_a   1.000
_cell.length_b   1.000
_cell.length_c   1.000
_cell.angle_alpha   90.00
_cell.angle_beta   90.00
_cell.angle_gamma   90.00
#
_symmetry.space_group_name_H-M   'P 1'
#
loop_
_entity.id
_entity.type
_entity.pdbx_description
1 polymer ?
#
loop_
_entity_poly.entity_id
_entity_poly.type
_entity_poly.pdbx_seq_one_letter_code
_entity_poly.pdbx_strand_id
1 'polypeptide(L)'
;TTLKNAASVKDGLLHIFFLESKLAGTAASGTADYAESIAGFGSNKKQYLQEYGLARDLGNLDALPQADKDRLMEYLDVFNSPNAPKRERSVGVICYSESQHFANKLPVDDGALDKHEVHFGNLYANDHKRHHKNVSNQLEKHGVDANKCMLYLVAVPDVDELRELFYDSLGILPAQSDTALTVPSPGEDVSDE
;
A
#
# COMPACT_ATOMS: atom_id res chain seq x y z
N THR A 1 -4.98 9.23 6.79
CA THR A 1 -5.17 8.20 5.76
C THR A 1 -6.54 7.60 5.92
N THR A 2 -7.33 7.54 4.84
CA THR A 2 -8.60 6.80 4.82
C THR A 2 -8.29 5.40 4.33
N LEU A 3 -8.48 4.39 5.18
CA LEU A 3 -8.36 2.99 4.76
C LEU A 3 -9.56 2.68 3.86
N LYS A 4 -9.32 2.09 2.69
CA LYS A 4 -10.40 1.57 1.84
C LYS A 4 -10.61 0.11 2.22
N ASN A 5 -11.84 -0.34 2.38
CA ASN A 5 -12.13 -1.69 2.83
C ASN A 5 -12.67 -2.55 1.69
N ALA A 6 -12.22 -3.80 1.60
CA ALA A 6 -12.80 -4.81 0.72
C ALA A 6 -13.23 -6.03 1.55
N ALA A 7 -14.36 -6.63 1.20
CA ALA A 7 -14.93 -7.77 1.90
C ALA A 7 -15.33 -8.89 0.93
N SER A 8 -15.12 -10.15 1.33
CA SER A 8 -15.59 -11.31 0.60
C SER A 8 -15.92 -12.47 1.54
N VAL A 9 -16.86 -13.33 1.16
CA VAL A 9 -17.19 -14.56 1.90
C VAL A 9 -16.58 -15.75 1.17
N LYS A 10 -15.81 -16.57 1.89
CA LYS A 10 -15.22 -17.80 1.35
C LYS A 10 -15.32 -18.91 2.37
N ASP A 11 -15.82 -20.07 1.97
CA ASP A 11 -15.99 -21.25 2.84
C ASP A 11 -16.79 -20.94 4.12
N GLY A 12 -17.76 -20.03 4.04
CA GLY A 12 -18.57 -19.57 5.18
C GLY A 12 -17.88 -18.61 6.14
N LEU A 13 -16.64 -18.19 5.85
CA LEU A 13 -15.86 -17.22 6.62
C LEU A 13 -15.87 -15.85 5.92
N LEU A 14 -16.07 -14.79 6.70
CA LEU A 14 -15.92 -13.43 6.19
C LEU A 14 -14.44 -13.03 6.18
N HIS A 15 -13.96 -12.60 5.02
CA HIS A 15 -12.65 -12.00 4.83
C HIS A 15 -12.80 -10.48 4.70
N ILE A 16 -12.05 -9.75 5.51
CA ILE A 16 -12.02 -8.28 5.49
C ILE A 16 -10.58 -7.84 5.23
N PHE A 17 -10.42 -6.97 4.25
CA PHE A 17 -9.14 -6.40 3.85
C PHE A 17 -9.16 -4.90 4.11
N PHE A 18 -8.26 -4.45 4.98
CA PHE A 18 -8.00 -3.03 5.21
C PHE A 18 -6.90 -2.59 4.25
N LEU A 19 -7.24 -1.76 3.27
CA LEU A 19 -6.33 -1.36 2.20
C LEU A 19 -5.74 0.02 2.50
N GLU A 20 -4.42 0.11 2.44
CA GLU A 20 -3.68 1.37 2.52
C GLU A 20 -2.74 1.50 1.32
N SER A 21 -2.70 2.68 0.72
CA SER A 21 -1.71 3.03 -0.30
C SER A 21 -0.91 4.25 0.15
N LYS A 22 0.40 4.23 -0.03
CA LYS A 22 1.30 5.35 0.31
C LYS A 22 2.28 5.65 -0.81
N LEU A 23 2.58 6.93 -0.96
CA LEU A 23 3.79 7.40 -1.63
C LEU A 23 4.85 7.65 -0.55
N ALA A 24 6.09 7.28 -0.81
CA ALA A 24 7.18 7.46 0.13
C ALA A 24 8.51 7.73 -0.60
N GLY A 25 9.37 8.59 -0.03
CA GLY A 25 10.69 8.82 -0.61
C GLY A 25 11.60 7.58 -0.57
N THR A 26 11.36 6.63 0.35
CA THR A 26 12.11 5.37 0.42
C THR A 26 11.20 4.21 0.83
N ALA A 27 11.60 2.99 0.49
CA ALA A 27 10.92 1.79 0.98
C ALA A 27 10.89 1.76 2.53
N ALA A 28 11.99 2.14 3.18
CA ALA A 28 12.10 2.07 4.64
C ALA A 28 11.19 3.06 5.39
N SER A 29 11.01 4.28 4.85
CA SER A 29 10.06 5.23 5.43
C SER A 29 8.62 4.79 5.19
N GLY A 30 8.29 4.34 3.98
CA GLY A 30 6.94 3.85 3.68
C GLY A 30 6.54 2.63 4.53
N THR A 31 7.47 1.70 4.80
CA THR A 31 7.20 0.51 5.62
C THR A 31 7.03 0.87 7.10
N ALA A 32 7.78 1.85 7.60
CA ALA A 32 7.62 2.37 8.95
C ALA A 32 6.24 3.03 9.12
N ASP A 33 5.86 3.91 8.20
CA ASP A 33 4.58 4.60 8.23
C ASP A 33 3.39 3.63 8.12
N TYR A 34 3.53 2.55 7.33
CA TYR A 34 2.54 1.48 7.24
C TYR A 34 2.41 0.76 8.59
N ALA A 35 3.52 0.33 9.20
CA ALA A 35 3.49 -0.37 10.48
C ALA A 35 2.84 0.49 11.60
N GLU A 36 3.17 1.78 11.65
CA GLU A 36 2.54 2.73 12.57
C GLU A 36 1.04 2.87 12.32
N SER A 37 0.62 2.95 11.06
CA SER A 37 -0.80 3.10 10.69
C SER A 37 -1.63 1.88 11.09
N ILE A 38 -1.10 0.67 10.90
CA ILE A 38 -1.78 -0.57 11.33
C ILE A 38 -1.86 -0.67 12.86
N ALA A 39 -0.79 -0.30 13.56
CA ALA A 39 -0.80 -0.28 15.03
C ALA A 39 -1.79 0.76 15.59
N GLY A 40 -1.84 1.95 14.98
CA GLY A 40 -2.83 2.98 15.30
C GLY A 40 -4.26 2.51 15.06
N PHE A 41 -4.50 1.84 13.93
CA PHE A 41 -5.81 1.28 13.61
C PHE A 41 -6.27 0.24 14.63
N GLY A 42 -5.39 -0.71 15.00
CA GLY A 42 -5.72 -1.77 15.96
C GLY A 42 -5.93 -1.28 17.40
N SER A 43 -5.29 -0.16 17.77
CA SER A 43 -5.39 0.42 19.12
C SER A 43 -6.58 1.37 19.30
N ASN A 44 -7.16 1.90 18.22
CA ASN A 44 -8.30 2.82 18.27
C ASN A 44 -9.63 2.11 17.98
N LYS A 45 -10.31 1.65 19.05
CA LYS A 45 -11.61 0.97 18.96
C LYS A 45 -12.68 1.76 18.21
N LYS A 46 -12.69 3.09 18.31
CA LYS A 46 -13.68 3.94 17.63
C LYS A 46 -13.46 3.95 16.13
N GLN A 47 -12.21 4.13 15.70
CA GLN A 47 -11.83 4.13 14.29
C GLN A 47 -12.02 2.74 13.67
N TYR A 48 -11.65 1.68 14.40
CA TYR A 48 -11.91 0.30 14.01
C TYR A 48 -13.40 0.03 13.76
N LEU A 49 -14.28 0.46 14.66
CA LEU A 49 -15.74 0.31 14.49
C LEU A 49 -16.29 1.15 13.33
N GLN A 50 -15.72 2.34 13.09
CA GLN A 50 -16.11 3.20 11.97
C GLN A 50 -15.75 2.57 10.62
N GLU A 51 -14.56 1.99 10.47
CA GLU A 51 -14.16 1.30 9.23
C GLU A 51 -15.04 0.09 8.93
N TYR A 52 -15.47 -0.64 9.96
CA TYR A 52 -16.48 -1.70 9.82
C TYR A 52 -17.83 -1.17 9.36
N GLY A 53 -18.26 -0.02 9.87
CA GLY A 53 -19.46 0.67 9.39
C GLY A 53 -19.34 1.05 7.91
N LEU A 54 -18.19 1.58 7.49
CA LEU A 54 -17.93 1.91 6.09
C LEU A 54 -17.86 0.67 5.19
N ALA A 55 -17.30 -0.45 5.66
CA ALA A 55 -17.33 -1.72 4.91
C ALA A 55 -18.77 -2.23 4.69
N ARG A 56 -19.68 -1.94 5.62
CA ARG A 56 -21.12 -2.21 5.50
C ARG A 56 -21.81 -1.30 4.49
N ASP A 57 -21.48 -0.01 4.52
CA ASP A 57 -22.23 1.00 3.77
C ASP A 57 -21.64 1.27 2.37
N LEU A 58 -20.34 1.01 2.15
CA LEU A 58 -19.60 1.31 0.92
C LEU A 58 -18.91 0.09 0.28
N GLY A 59 -19.05 -1.10 0.86
CA GLY A 59 -18.64 -2.32 0.17
C GLY A 59 -19.39 -2.44 -1.15
N ASN A 60 -18.75 -2.93 -2.21
CA ASN A 60 -19.42 -3.17 -3.49
C ASN A 60 -20.34 -4.41 -3.38
N LEU A 61 -21.32 -4.32 -2.47
CA LEU A 61 -22.15 -5.43 -2.02
C LEU A 61 -22.99 -5.98 -3.16
N ASP A 62 -23.30 -5.16 -4.15
CA ASP A 62 -24.05 -5.55 -5.34
C ASP A 62 -23.35 -6.58 -6.21
N ALA A 63 -22.05 -6.81 -6.01
CA ALA A 63 -21.33 -7.92 -6.65
C ALA A 63 -21.54 -9.27 -5.94
N LEU A 64 -22.11 -9.31 -4.73
CA LEU A 64 -22.30 -10.54 -3.95
C LEU A 64 -23.67 -11.19 -4.19
N PRO A 65 -23.74 -12.53 -4.30
CA PRO A 65 -25.00 -13.27 -4.25
C PRO A 65 -25.80 -12.97 -2.97
N GLN A 66 -27.13 -13.02 -3.03
CA GLN A 66 -28.01 -12.64 -1.91
C GLN A 66 -27.70 -13.40 -0.61
N ALA A 67 -27.39 -14.70 -0.68
CA ALA A 67 -27.03 -15.48 0.50
C ALA A 67 -25.71 -15.03 1.16
N ASP A 68 -24.78 -14.46 0.38
CA ASP A 68 -23.52 -13.93 0.89
C ASP A 68 -23.70 -12.50 1.41
N LYS A 69 -24.64 -11.73 0.84
CA LYS A 69 -25.09 -10.44 1.40
C LYS A 69 -25.73 -10.64 2.78
N ASP A 70 -26.65 -11.60 2.91
CA ASP A 70 -27.36 -11.84 4.17
C ASP A 70 -26.38 -12.27 5.29
N ARG A 71 -25.43 -13.15 4.95
CA ARG A 71 -24.31 -13.47 5.85
C ARG A 71 -23.50 -12.24 6.19
N LEU A 72 -23.00 -11.50 5.20
CA LEU A 72 -22.21 -10.30 5.45
C LEU A 72 -22.94 -9.33 6.40
N MET A 73 -24.25 -9.13 6.24
CA MET A 73 -25.04 -8.28 7.14
C MET A 73 -25.14 -8.85 8.56
N GLU A 74 -25.31 -10.16 8.71
CA GLU A 74 -25.30 -10.87 10.01
C GLU A 74 -23.93 -10.76 10.72
N TYR A 75 -22.84 -10.72 9.95
CA TYR A 75 -21.47 -10.54 10.42
C TYR A 75 -21.09 -9.08 10.74
N LEU A 76 -21.58 -8.13 9.93
CA LEU A 76 -21.37 -6.69 10.14
C LEU A 76 -22.28 -6.12 11.23
N ASP A 77 -23.24 -6.91 11.72
CA ASP A 77 -23.92 -6.69 12.99
C ASP A 77 -23.01 -7.06 14.18
N VAL A 78 -21.89 -6.34 14.29
CA VAL A 78 -20.92 -6.50 15.39
C VAL A 78 -21.56 -6.17 16.75
N PHE A 79 -22.74 -5.55 16.75
CA PHE A 79 -23.52 -5.24 17.96
C PHE A 79 -24.26 -6.46 18.50
N ASN A 80 -24.84 -7.30 17.64
CA ASN A 80 -25.61 -8.47 18.05
C ASN A 80 -24.85 -9.80 17.90
N SER A 81 -23.79 -9.87 17.07
CA SER A 81 -23.04 -11.11 16.77
C SER A 81 -21.50 -10.92 16.84
N PRO A 82 -20.94 -10.56 18.01
CA PRO A 82 -19.52 -10.17 18.15
C PRO A 82 -18.49 -11.29 17.87
N ASN A 83 -18.91 -12.56 17.82
CA ASN A 83 -18.04 -13.73 17.70
C ASN A 83 -18.18 -14.46 16.36
N ALA A 84 -18.80 -13.85 15.36
CA ALA A 84 -18.94 -14.46 14.05
C ALA A 84 -17.54 -14.71 13.43
N PRO A 85 -17.26 -15.91 12.88
CA PRO A 85 -15.91 -16.28 12.45
C PRO A 85 -15.41 -15.48 11.24
N LYS A 86 -14.43 -14.60 11.48
CA LYS A 86 -13.89 -13.64 10.51
C LYS A 86 -12.37 -13.72 10.38
N ARG A 87 -11.84 -13.32 9.22
CA ARG A 87 -10.41 -13.17 8.94
C ARG A 87 -10.11 -11.76 8.45
N GLU A 88 -9.40 -11.01 9.27
CA GLU A 88 -8.93 -9.67 8.93
C GLU A 88 -7.52 -9.72 8.37
N ARG A 89 -7.27 -8.95 7.31
CA ARG A 89 -5.95 -8.76 6.72
C ARG A 89 -5.73 -7.27 6.45
N SER A 90 -4.54 -6.79 6.77
CA SER A 90 -4.08 -5.46 6.38
C SER A 90 -3.25 -5.59 5.11
N VAL A 91 -3.59 -4.81 4.09
CA VAL A 91 -2.91 -4.82 2.79
C VAL A 91 -2.35 -3.42 2.54
N GLY A 92 -1.04 -3.33 2.40
CA GLY A 92 -0.34 -2.09 2.06
C GLY A 92 0.21 -2.13 0.64
N VAL A 93 0.10 -1.02 -0.07
CA VAL A 93 0.85 -0.75 -1.30
C VAL A 93 1.70 0.49 -1.07
N ILE A 94 3.02 0.35 -1.12
CA ILE A 94 3.96 1.46 -0.94
C ILE A 94 4.65 1.69 -2.27
N CYS A 95 4.33 2.81 -2.91
CA CYS A 95 5.09 3.33 -4.04
C CYS A 95 6.25 4.17 -3.52
N TYR A 96 7.48 3.86 -3.93
CA TYR A 96 8.68 4.51 -3.40
C TYR A 96 9.73 4.79 -4.46
N SER A 97 10.55 5.84 -4.24
CA SER A 97 11.67 6.17 -5.11
C SER A 97 12.83 5.18 -4.93
N GLU A 98 13.23 4.52 -6.01
CA GLU A 98 14.32 3.53 -6.08
C GLU A 98 15.46 4.03 -6.96
N SER A 99 16.13 5.09 -6.52
CA SER A 99 17.16 5.75 -7.34
C SER A 99 18.36 4.85 -7.67
N GLN A 100 18.71 3.88 -6.81
CA GLN A 100 19.92 3.07 -6.99
C GLN A 100 19.79 2.11 -8.19
N HIS A 101 18.69 1.36 -8.26
CA HIS A 101 18.52 0.41 -9.37
C HIS A 101 18.14 1.09 -10.67
N PHE A 102 17.39 2.19 -10.62
CA PHE A 102 17.09 2.98 -11.82
C PHE A 102 18.33 3.70 -12.37
N ALA A 103 19.34 4.01 -11.54
CA ALA A 103 20.63 4.53 -12.00
C ALA A 103 21.54 3.44 -12.60
N ASN A 104 21.35 2.17 -12.23
CA ASN A 104 22.16 1.05 -12.71
C ASN A 104 21.65 0.53 -14.07
N LYS A 105 21.91 1.30 -15.14
CA LYS A 105 21.41 1.04 -16.48
C LYS A 105 22.39 0.20 -17.32
N LEU A 106 21.83 -0.69 -18.14
CA LEU A 106 22.56 -1.31 -19.25
C LEU A 106 22.73 -0.33 -20.42
N PRO A 107 23.78 -0.47 -21.25
CA PRO A 107 23.87 0.23 -22.52
C PRO A 107 22.71 -0.12 -23.45
N VAL A 108 22.27 0.84 -24.26
CA VAL A 108 21.29 0.62 -25.33
C VAL A 108 22.00 -0.02 -26.52
N ASP A 109 21.46 -1.14 -27.02
CA ASP A 109 21.96 -1.89 -28.18
C ASP A 109 20.82 -2.67 -28.84
N ASP A 110 21.09 -3.31 -29.99
CA ASP A 110 20.12 -4.10 -30.77
C ASP A 110 19.86 -5.52 -30.20
N GLY A 111 20.16 -5.74 -28.92
CA GLY A 111 19.94 -7.00 -28.22
C GLY A 111 18.48 -7.28 -27.88
N ALA A 112 18.25 -8.10 -26.86
CA ALA A 112 16.89 -8.45 -26.43
C ALA A 112 16.11 -7.20 -25.98
N LEU A 113 14.85 -7.09 -26.41
CA LEU A 113 14.00 -5.94 -26.14
C LEU A 113 13.70 -5.75 -24.65
N ASP A 114 13.63 -6.83 -23.88
CA ASP A 114 13.26 -6.86 -22.46
C ASP A 114 14.49 -6.83 -21.53
N LYS A 115 15.70 -6.65 -22.06
CA LYS A 115 16.94 -6.76 -21.28
C LYS A 115 17.00 -5.75 -20.12
N HIS A 116 16.42 -4.57 -20.29
CA HIS A 116 16.43 -3.51 -19.28
C HIS A 116 15.47 -3.85 -18.13
N GLU A 117 14.29 -4.35 -18.45
CA GLU A 117 13.27 -4.82 -17.51
C GLU A 117 13.76 -6.04 -16.74
N VAL A 118 14.39 -7.01 -17.42
CA VAL A 118 14.98 -8.19 -16.78
C VAL A 118 16.13 -7.79 -15.86
N HIS A 119 16.99 -6.86 -16.28
CA HIS A 119 18.09 -6.34 -15.45
C HIS A 119 17.58 -5.68 -14.17
N PHE A 120 16.63 -4.73 -14.30
CA PHE A 120 16.00 -4.09 -13.15
C PHE A 120 15.29 -5.12 -12.26
N GLY A 121 14.52 -6.04 -12.85
CA GLY A 121 13.80 -7.09 -12.14
C GLY A 121 14.73 -7.96 -11.29
N ASN A 122 15.92 -8.29 -11.81
CA ASN A 122 16.94 -9.04 -11.08
C ASN A 122 17.52 -8.24 -9.91
N LEU A 123 17.84 -6.96 -10.13
CA LEU A 123 18.30 -6.06 -9.06
C LEU A 123 17.27 -5.94 -7.95
N TYR A 124 16.01 -5.70 -8.32
CA TYR A 124 14.92 -5.54 -7.38
C TYR A 124 14.61 -6.84 -6.60
N ALA A 125 14.65 -8.00 -7.26
CA ALA A 125 14.47 -9.29 -6.61
C ALA A 125 15.54 -9.58 -5.56
N ASN A 126 16.78 -9.13 -5.78
CA ASN A 126 17.89 -9.31 -4.83
C ASN A 126 17.66 -8.57 -3.49
N ASP A 127 16.83 -7.53 -3.50
CA ASP A 127 16.53 -6.75 -2.30
C ASP A 127 15.44 -7.36 -1.42
N HIS A 128 14.74 -8.38 -1.91
CA HIS A 128 13.62 -9.00 -1.21
C HIS A 128 13.95 -9.33 0.25
N LYS A 129 15.11 -9.94 0.51
CA LYS A 129 15.53 -10.29 1.88
C LYS A 129 15.71 -9.07 2.77
N ARG A 130 16.28 -7.99 2.23
CA ARG A 130 16.51 -6.73 2.95
C ARG A 130 15.18 -6.07 3.29
N HIS A 131 14.28 -5.95 2.30
CA HIS A 131 12.95 -5.38 2.50
C HIS A 131 12.13 -6.21 3.48
N HIS A 132 12.08 -7.53 3.32
CA HIS A 132 11.36 -8.41 4.23
C HIS A 132 11.85 -8.23 5.67
N LYS A 133 13.16 -8.25 5.90
CA LYS A 133 13.74 -8.02 7.24
C LYS A 133 13.35 -6.65 7.81
N ASN A 134 13.44 -5.59 7.01
CA ASN A 134 13.05 -4.25 7.44
C ASN A 134 11.58 -4.19 7.85
N VAL A 135 10.68 -4.73 7.01
CA VAL A 135 9.23 -4.77 7.27
C VAL A 135 8.92 -5.57 8.53
N SER A 136 9.50 -6.77 8.69
CA SER A 136 9.29 -7.58 9.89
C SER A 136 9.70 -6.84 11.15
N ASN A 137 10.85 -6.15 11.13
CA ASN A 137 11.32 -5.37 12.27
C ASN A 137 10.39 -4.19 12.60
N GLN A 138 9.87 -3.49 11.60
CA GLN A 138 8.93 -2.37 11.83
C GLN A 138 7.61 -2.89 12.42
N LEU A 139 7.07 -3.98 11.87
CA LEU A 139 5.84 -4.58 12.39
C LEU A 139 6.01 -5.06 13.85
N GLU A 140 7.12 -5.74 14.14
CA GLU A 140 7.46 -6.22 15.48
C GLU A 140 7.60 -5.06 16.47
N LYS A 141 8.33 -4.00 16.09
CA LYS A 141 8.51 -2.79 16.91
C LYS A 141 7.17 -2.16 17.30
N HIS A 142 6.15 -2.25 16.44
CA HIS A 142 4.82 -1.70 16.67
C HIS A 142 3.80 -2.73 17.21
N GLY A 143 4.24 -3.94 17.55
CA GLY A 143 3.37 -5.00 18.09
C GLY A 143 2.34 -5.54 17.09
N VAL A 144 2.59 -5.40 15.79
CA VAL A 144 1.69 -5.84 14.72
C VAL A 144 2.02 -7.29 14.33
N ASP A 145 0.99 -8.15 14.26
CA ASP A 145 1.14 -9.53 13.78
C ASP A 145 1.38 -9.54 12.26
N ALA A 146 2.61 -9.85 11.86
CA ALA A 146 3.01 -9.92 10.46
C ALA A 146 2.20 -10.95 9.65
N ASN A 147 1.64 -11.99 10.27
CA ASN A 147 0.83 -13.00 9.57
C ASN A 147 -0.54 -12.45 9.11
N LYS A 148 -0.92 -11.27 9.60
CA LYS A 148 -2.12 -10.56 9.15
C LYS A 148 -1.82 -9.49 8.09
N CYS A 149 -0.56 -9.29 7.75
CA CYS A 149 -0.14 -8.23 6.83
C CYS A 149 0.21 -8.79 5.44
N MET A 150 -0.16 -8.05 4.40
CA MET A 150 0.28 -8.25 3.02
C MET A 150 0.83 -6.91 2.56
N LEU A 151 2.08 -6.86 2.10
CA LEU A 151 2.72 -5.61 1.71
C LEU A 151 3.32 -5.74 0.32
N TYR A 152 2.96 -4.81 -0.56
CA TYR A 152 3.49 -4.69 -1.90
C TYR A 152 4.33 -3.43 -1.98
N LEU A 153 5.61 -3.60 -2.31
CA LEU A 153 6.50 -2.49 -2.61
C LEU A 153 6.52 -2.28 -4.13
N VAL A 154 6.31 -1.05 -4.55
CA VAL A 154 6.31 -0.62 -5.95
C VAL A 154 7.44 0.38 -6.11
N ALA A 155 8.52 -0.04 -6.75
CA ALA A 155 9.68 0.78 -7.01
C ALA A 155 9.45 1.65 -8.25
N VAL A 156 9.69 2.95 -8.15
CA VAL A 156 9.64 3.91 -9.26
C VAL A 156 10.89 4.78 -9.26
N PRO A 157 11.27 5.44 -10.38
CA PRO A 157 12.47 6.27 -10.42
C PRO A 157 12.39 7.42 -9.41
N ASP A 158 11.29 8.17 -9.44
CA ASP A 158 10.97 9.23 -8.51
C ASP A 158 9.45 9.30 -8.28
N VAL A 159 9.01 9.25 -7.02
CA VAL A 159 7.59 9.35 -6.67
C VAL A 159 7.03 10.76 -6.81
N ASP A 160 7.86 11.80 -6.65
CA ASP A 160 7.40 13.18 -6.79
C ASP A 160 7.13 13.49 -8.27
N GLU A 161 8.06 13.10 -9.15
CA GLU A 161 7.86 13.19 -10.61
C GLU A 161 6.66 12.34 -11.07
N LEU A 162 6.53 11.10 -10.58
CA LEU A 162 5.37 10.25 -10.88
C LEU A 162 4.04 10.93 -10.50
N ARG A 163 3.99 11.57 -9.31
CA ARG A 163 2.79 12.26 -8.82
C ARG A 163 2.44 13.43 -9.73
N GLU A 164 3.43 14.23 -10.13
CA GLU A 164 3.23 15.37 -11.04
C GLU A 164 2.72 14.90 -12.40
N LEU A 165 3.37 13.91 -13.02
CA LEU A 165 2.94 13.32 -14.29
C LEU A 165 1.51 12.75 -14.21
N PHE A 166 1.15 12.17 -13.08
CA PHE A 166 -0.19 11.64 -12.87
C PHE A 166 -1.23 12.77 -12.80
N TYR A 167 -0.96 13.85 -12.07
CA TYR A 167 -1.83 15.02 -12.00
C TYR A 167 -2.00 15.69 -13.36
N ASP A 168 -0.91 15.88 -14.09
CA ASP A 168 -0.92 16.43 -15.44
C ASP A 168 -1.78 15.57 -16.38
N SER A 169 -1.64 14.25 -16.32
CA SER A 169 -2.43 13.32 -17.14
C SER A 169 -3.94 13.38 -16.86
N LEU A 170 -4.31 13.75 -15.62
CA LEU A 170 -5.70 13.91 -15.20
C LEU A 170 -6.22 15.34 -15.39
N GLY A 171 -5.36 16.30 -15.73
CA GLY A 171 -5.71 17.73 -15.81
C GLY A 171 -6.09 18.32 -14.45
N ILE A 172 -5.49 17.82 -13.36
CA ILE A 172 -5.77 18.25 -11.98
C ILE A 172 -4.56 19.03 -11.45
N LEU A 173 -4.79 20.11 -10.70
CA LEU A 173 -3.70 20.83 -10.03
C LEU A 173 -3.23 20.08 -8.78
N PRO A 174 -1.93 20.12 -8.44
CA PRO A 174 -1.41 19.57 -7.19
C PRO A 174 -2.16 20.11 -5.97
N ALA A 175 -2.33 19.27 -4.95
CA ALA A 175 -2.97 19.71 -3.71
C ALA A 175 -1.99 20.58 -2.90
N GLN A 176 -2.51 21.56 -2.14
CA GLN A 176 -1.67 22.40 -1.26
C GLN A 176 -0.95 21.60 -0.16
N SER A 177 -1.43 20.38 0.14
CA SER A 177 -0.81 19.46 1.09
C SER A 177 0.32 18.64 0.50
N ASP A 178 0.57 18.74 -0.81
CA ASP A 178 1.60 17.94 -1.48
C ASP A 178 2.97 18.53 -1.17
N THR A 179 3.71 17.83 -0.32
CA THR A 179 5.12 18.11 -0.04
C THR A 179 5.99 17.13 -0.82
N ALA A 180 7.19 17.59 -1.21
CA ALA A 180 8.23 16.73 -1.76
C ALA A 180 8.56 15.60 -0.77
N LEU A 181 8.60 14.38 -1.26
CA LEU A 181 8.89 13.17 -0.49
C LEU A 181 10.35 12.74 -0.64
N THR A 182 11.00 13.16 -1.72
CA THR A 182 12.42 12.99 -1.95
C THR A 182 13.19 14.26 -1.54
N VAL A 183 14.45 14.09 -1.17
CA VAL A 183 15.38 15.21 -1.03
C VAL A 183 16.09 15.35 -2.38
N PRO A 184 16.14 16.55 -3.00
CA PRO A 184 16.80 16.71 -4.28
C PRO A 184 18.26 16.26 -4.18
N SER A 185 18.70 15.50 -5.18
CA SER A 185 20.09 15.10 -5.32
C SER A 185 20.95 16.37 -5.44
N PRO A 186 22.07 16.51 -4.70
CA PRO A 186 22.96 17.64 -4.90
C PRO A 186 23.60 17.49 -6.30
N GLY A 187 23.13 18.26 -7.28
CA GLY A 187 23.70 18.22 -8.63
C GLY A 187 22.83 18.75 -9.77
N GLU A 188 21.54 19.04 -9.56
CA GLU A 188 20.78 19.83 -10.54
C GLU A 188 21.05 21.31 -10.28
N ASP A 189 22.17 21.79 -10.84
CA ASP A 189 22.38 23.21 -11.07
C ASP A 189 21.20 23.72 -11.90
N VAL A 190 20.35 24.54 -11.27
CA VAL A 190 19.47 25.46 -11.97
C VAL A 190 20.41 26.42 -12.69
N SER A 191 20.68 26.13 -13.96
CA SER A 191 21.21 27.12 -14.89
C SER A 191 20.05 28.04 -15.21
N ASP A 192 19.92 29.10 -14.42
CA ASP A 192 19.13 30.27 -14.78
C ASP A 192 19.74 30.88 -16.05
N GLU A 193 18.89 31.11 -17.06
CA GLU A 193 19.17 32.00 -18.19
C GLU A 193 19.42 33.45 -17.74
#